data_AF-B7KLQ0-F1
#
_entry.id   AF-B7KLQ0-F1
#
_cell.length_a   1.000
_cell.length_b   1.000
_cell.length_c   1.000
_cell.angle_alpha   90.00
_cell.angle_beta   90.00
_cell.angle_gamma   90.00
#
_symmetry.space_group_name_H-M   'P 1'
#
loop_
_entity.id
_entity.type
_entity.pdbx_description
1 polymer ?
#
loop_
_entity_poly.entity_id
_entity_poly.type
_entity_poly.pdbx_seq_one_letter_code
_entity_poly.pdbx_strand_id
1 'polypeptide(L)'
;MVYQSQGISIGHFDTKSGLALDIKATLNNTVAEYLFGNITYFIGTVYEQTTIDELKQLEGKTLQFANGSKFYFADSSVREQLFPTPSDGAAYGSLPFTPCLKFTEAENVRILVINDKTGENNAHLNPDLAKKLVGDCWCRIDYTLHQLVGGEKNTPFQFRLYQFSMKLHLIMPR
;
A
#
# COMPACT_ATOMS: atom_id res chain seq x y z
N MET A 1 20.40 2.54 2.59
CA MET A 1 20.48 3.36 1.37
C MET A 1 19.16 4.12 1.27
N VAL A 2 19.17 5.44 1.01
CA VAL A 2 17.92 6.22 0.88
C VAL A 2 17.39 6.02 -0.53
N TYR A 3 16.14 5.58 -0.64
CA TYR A 3 15.47 5.44 -1.93
C TYR A 3 15.37 6.80 -2.64
N GLN A 4 15.65 6.82 -3.94
CA GLN A 4 15.51 7.99 -4.79
C GLN A 4 14.45 7.69 -5.85
N SER A 5 13.31 8.36 -5.75
CA SER A 5 12.20 8.19 -6.68
C SER A 5 12.61 8.55 -8.11
N GLN A 6 12.23 7.69 -9.04
CA GLN A 6 12.36 7.86 -10.50
C GLN A 6 11.03 8.19 -11.17
N GLY A 7 9.92 8.01 -10.44
CA GLY A 7 8.56 8.12 -10.93
C GLY A 7 8.12 6.88 -11.72
N ILE A 8 6.84 6.52 -11.60
CA ILE A 8 6.18 5.62 -12.54
C ILE A 8 5.18 6.40 -13.38
N SER A 9 5.16 6.13 -14.69
CA SER A 9 4.14 6.65 -15.60
C SER A 9 2.86 5.84 -15.44
N ILE A 10 1.72 6.54 -15.34
CA ILE A 10 0.40 5.93 -15.31
C ILE A 10 -0.43 6.45 -16.47
N GLY A 11 -0.88 5.52 -17.32
CA GLY A 11 -1.80 5.81 -18.42
C GLY A 11 -3.24 5.83 -17.94
N HIS A 12 -4.15 6.31 -18.79
CA HIS A 12 -5.59 6.24 -18.54
C HIS A 12 -6.29 5.57 -19.71
N PHE A 13 -7.41 4.94 -19.43
CA PHE A 13 -8.31 4.43 -20.46
C PHE A 13 -9.76 4.57 -20.03
N ASP A 14 -10.64 4.58 -21.01
CA ASP A 14 -12.07 4.55 -20.81
C ASP A 14 -12.55 3.09 -20.80
N THR A 15 -13.18 2.64 -19.70
CA THR A 15 -13.54 1.22 -19.56
C THR A 15 -14.72 0.80 -20.43
N LYS A 16 -15.51 1.76 -20.97
CA LYS A 16 -16.66 1.46 -21.84
C LYS A 16 -16.25 1.22 -23.28
N SER A 17 -15.34 2.05 -23.78
CA SER A 17 -14.82 1.99 -25.14
C SER A 17 -13.54 1.15 -25.27
N GLY A 18 -12.87 0.88 -24.15
CA GLY A 18 -11.57 0.19 -24.12
C GLY A 18 -10.42 1.04 -24.66
N LEU A 19 -10.66 2.30 -25.00
CA LEU A 19 -9.67 3.17 -25.65
C LEU A 19 -8.77 3.84 -24.61
N ALA A 20 -7.47 3.83 -24.89
CA ALA A 20 -6.50 4.61 -24.15
C ALA A 20 -6.80 6.11 -24.34
N LEU A 21 -6.79 6.84 -23.22
CA LEU A 21 -6.92 8.28 -23.21
C LEU A 21 -5.53 8.90 -23.25
N ASP A 22 -5.36 10.02 -23.94
CA ASP A 22 -4.10 10.79 -23.95
C ASP A 22 -3.93 11.60 -22.65
N ILE A 23 -4.06 10.91 -21.52
CA ILE A 23 -3.87 11.43 -20.18
C ILE A 23 -2.76 10.63 -19.55
N LYS A 24 -1.61 11.27 -19.37
CA LYS A 24 -0.46 10.71 -18.68
C LYS A 24 -0.28 11.43 -17.37
N ALA A 25 -0.10 10.65 -16.31
CA ALA A 25 0.34 11.17 -15.02
C ALA A 25 1.60 10.45 -14.59
N THR A 26 2.34 11.08 -13.69
CA THR A 26 3.52 10.49 -13.07
C THR A 26 3.28 10.42 -11.57
N LEU A 27 3.42 9.23 -11.01
CA LEU A 27 3.34 9.01 -9.57
C LEU A 27 4.76 8.89 -9.04
N ASN A 28 5.08 9.73 -8.05
CA ASN A 28 6.40 9.81 -7.43
C ASN A 28 6.31 9.48 -5.95
N ASN A 29 7.37 8.87 -5.43
CA ASN A 29 7.50 8.38 -4.07
C ASN A 29 6.30 7.53 -3.65
N THR A 30 5.93 6.51 -4.43
CA THR A 30 4.81 5.60 -4.10
C THR A 30 5.29 4.18 -3.82
N VAL A 31 4.50 3.37 -3.11
CA VAL A 31 4.84 1.95 -2.88
C VAL A 31 4.87 1.18 -4.20
N ALA A 32 3.93 1.50 -5.11
CA ALA A 32 3.90 0.94 -6.45
C ALA A 32 5.20 1.19 -7.20
N GLU A 33 5.74 2.41 -7.12
CA GLU A 33 7.05 2.74 -7.68
C GLU A 33 8.20 2.03 -6.97
N TYR A 34 8.16 2.00 -5.64
CA TYR A 34 9.23 1.46 -4.81
C TYR A 34 9.41 -0.06 -4.98
N LEU A 35 8.31 -0.81 -4.95
CA LEU A 35 8.34 -2.28 -5.04
C LEU A 35 8.20 -2.80 -6.47
N PHE A 36 7.55 -2.04 -7.35
CA PHE A 36 7.09 -2.51 -8.67
C PHE A 36 7.36 -1.48 -9.78
N GLY A 37 8.46 -0.73 -9.70
CA GLY A 37 8.79 0.35 -10.64
C GLY A 37 8.92 -0.07 -12.11
N ASN A 38 9.02 -1.38 -12.39
CA ASN A 38 9.06 -1.95 -13.74
C ASN A 38 7.68 -2.36 -14.29
N ILE A 39 6.60 -2.17 -13.52
CA ILE A 39 5.24 -2.55 -13.90
C ILE A 39 4.52 -1.40 -14.58
N THR A 40 3.75 -1.71 -15.62
CA THR A 40 2.97 -0.69 -16.33
C THR A 40 1.58 -0.55 -15.74
N TYR A 41 1.27 0.64 -15.20
CA TYR A 41 -0.01 0.93 -14.57
C TYR A 41 -0.93 1.75 -15.46
N PHE A 42 -2.24 1.49 -15.34
CA PHE A 42 -3.30 2.25 -15.99
C PHE A 42 -4.44 2.54 -15.02
N ILE A 43 -5.06 3.71 -15.14
CA ILE A 43 -6.30 4.05 -14.44
C ILE A 43 -7.46 3.91 -15.42
N GLY A 44 -8.42 3.05 -15.08
CA GLY A 44 -9.69 2.95 -15.77
C GLY A 44 -10.68 3.97 -15.22
N THR A 45 -11.35 4.70 -16.13
CA THR A 45 -12.50 5.55 -15.78
C THR A 45 -13.73 4.68 -15.61
N VAL A 46 -14.27 4.62 -14.39
CA VAL A 46 -15.46 3.80 -14.07
C VAL A 46 -16.69 4.70 -13.93
N TYR A 47 -17.80 4.23 -14.46
CA TYR A 47 -19.11 4.90 -14.48
C TYR A 47 -20.08 4.18 -13.53
N GLU A 48 -21.17 4.85 -13.13
CA GLU A 48 -22.16 4.28 -12.18
C GLU A 48 -22.72 2.91 -12.59
N GLN A 49 -22.80 2.63 -13.89
CA GLN A 49 -23.31 1.37 -14.44
C GLN A 49 -22.23 0.51 -15.11
N THR A 50 -20.95 0.72 -14.75
CA THR A 50 -19.88 -0.08 -15.34
C THR A 50 -20.02 -1.56 -14.98
N THR A 51 -19.98 -2.43 -15.98
CA THR A 51 -20.14 -3.87 -15.80
C THR A 51 -18.81 -4.57 -15.55
N ILE A 52 -18.88 -5.81 -15.03
CA ILE A 52 -17.69 -6.64 -14.83
C ILE A 52 -16.94 -6.88 -16.14
N ASP A 53 -17.65 -7.02 -17.26
CA ASP A 53 -17.02 -7.29 -18.55
C ASP A 53 -16.33 -6.06 -19.14
N GLU A 54 -16.86 -4.86 -18.90
CA GLU A 54 -16.18 -3.59 -19.22
C GLU A 54 -14.87 -3.44 -18.43
N LEU A 55 -14.81 -3.92 -17.18
CA LEU A 55 -13.58 -3.97 -16.40
C LEU A 55 -12.56 -5.01 -16.90
N LYS A 56 -12.88 -5.85 -17.90
CA LYS A 56 -11.92 -6.81 -18.49
C LYS A 56 -11.31 -6.34 -19.82
N GLN A 57 -11.75 -5.21 -20.36
CA GLN A 57 -11.46 -4.81 -21.75
C GLN A 57 -10.04 -4.30 -22.02
N LEU A 58 -9.14 -4.28 -21.03
CA LEU A 58 -7.77 -3.81 -21.24
C LEU A 58 -6.84 -4.98 -21.57
N GLU A 59 -6.53 -5.16 -22.86
CA GLU A 59 -5.77 -6.32 -23.34
C GLU A 59 -4.42 -6.50 -22.62
N GLY A 60 -4.21 -7.71 -22.10
CA GLY A 60 -3.02 -8.09 -21.34
C GLY A 60 -2.91 -7.45 -19.95
N LYS A 61 -3.96 -6.78 -19.45
CA LYS A 61 -3.96 -6.13 -18.12
C LYS A 61 -5.19 -6.51 -17.34
N THR A 62 -5.04 -6.56 -16.03
CA THR A 62 -6.11 -6.97 -15.12
C THR A 62 -6.28 -5.95 -14.01
N LEU A 63 -7.51 -5.82 -13.50
CA LEU A 63 -7.82 -4.96 -12.37
C LEU A 63 -7.10 -5.46 -11.12
N GLN A 64 -6.25 -4.62 -10.53
CA GLN A 64 -5.45 -4.96 -9.35
C GLN A 64 -5.94 -4.25 -8.09
N PHE A 65 -6.31 -2.97 -8.20
CA PHE A 65 -6.66 -2.15 -7.05
C PHE A 65 -7.80 -1.17 -7.36
N ALA A 66 -8.49 -0.69 -6.33
CA ALA A 66 -9.48 0.39 -6.45
C ALA A 66 -9.31 1.46 -5.37
N ASN A 67 -9.69 2.70 -5.68
CA ASN A 67 -9.76 3.82 -4.75
C ASN A 67 -10.90 4.76 -5.16
N GLY A 68 -12.07 4.59 -4.56
CA GLY A 68 -13.27 5.32 -4.95
C GLY A 68 -13.60 5.08 -6.43
N SER A 69 -13.53 6.13 -7.25
CA SER A 69 -13.77 6.05 -8.70
C SER A 69 -12.54 5.67 -9.54
N LYS A 70 -11.37 5.48 -8.91
CA LYS A 70 -10.12 5.13 -9.61
C LYS A 70 -9.87 3.64 -9.54
N PHE A 71 -9.76 3.00 -10.69
CA PHE A 71 -9.51 1.56 -10.81
C PHE A 71 -8.16 1.35 -11.47
N TYR A 72 -7.24 0.68 -10.77
CA TYR A 72 -5.86 0.53 -11.20
C TYR A 72 -5.66 -0.85 -11.83
N PHE A 73 -5.21 -0.83 -13.08
CA PHE A 73 -4.89 -1.99 -13.89
C PHE A 73 -3.38 -2.13 -14.03
N ALA A 74 -2.91 -3.37 -14.10
CA ALA A 74 -1.51 -3.67 -14.34
C ALA A 74 -1.35 -4.87 -15.29
N ASP A 75 -0.17 -4.97 -15.91
CA ASP A 75 0.27 -6.09 -16.74
C ASP A 75 0.82 -7.28 -15.93
N SER A 76 0.70 -7.22 -14.60
CA SER A 76 1.13 -8.27 -13.67
C SER A 76 0.24 -8.34 -12.43
N SER A 77 0.20 -9.49 -11.77
CA SER A 77 -0.57 -9.76 -10.55
C SER A 77 0.12 -9.17 -9.30
N VAL A 78 0.29 -7.85 -9.27
CA VAL A 78 0.94 -7.13 -8.16
C VAL A 78 0.08 -7.03 -6.91
N ARG A 79 -1.26 -7.13 -7.03
CA ARG A 79 -2.17 -7.10 -5.88
C ARG A 79 -1.84 -8.21 -4.89
N GLU A 80 -1.64 -9.44 -5.37
CA GLU A 80 -1.44 -10.63 -4.55
C GLU A 80 -0.17 -10.57 -3.71
N GLN A 81 0.79 -9.77 -4.14
CA GLN A 81 2.04 -9.55 -3.43
C GLN A 81 1.89 -8.57 -2.24
N LEU A 82 0.84 -7.74 -2.24
CA LEU A 82 0.55 -6.76 -1.19
C LEU A 82 -0.63 -7.16 -0.31
N PHE A 83 -1.67 -7.68 -0.94
CA PHE A 83 -2.95 -8.01 -0.34
C PHE A 83 -3.34 -9.42 -0.76
N PRO A 84 -3.23 -10.43 0.13
CA PRO A 84 -3.60 -11.79 -0.21
C PRO A 84 -5.09 -11.89 -0.56
N THR A 85 -5.94 -11.16 0.17
CA THR A 85 -7.39 -11.13 -0.06
C THR A 85 -7.77 -10.16 -1.18
N PRO A 86 -8.59 -10.57 -2.17
CA PRO A 86 -9.05 -9.66 -3.23
C PRO A 86 -9.79 -8.42 -2.73
N SER A 87 -10.63 -8.55 -1.69
CA SER A 87 -11.38 -7.45 -1.10
C SER A 87 -10.48 -6.34 -0.55
N ASP A 88 -9.29 -6.70 -0.04
CA ASP A 88 -8.34 -5.74 0.52
C ASP A 88 -7.73 -4.86 -0.58
N GLY A 89 -7.52 -5.42 -1.78
CA GLY A 89 -7.10 -4.64 -2.96
C GLY A 89 -8.13 -3.59 -3.40
N ALA A 90 -9.42 -3.82 -3.10
CA ALA A 90 -10.48 -2.85 -3.35
C ALA A 90 -10.64 -1.85 -2.20
N ALA A 91 -10.58 -2.30 -0.95
CA ALA A 91 -10.75 -1.45 0.23
C ALA A 91 -9.55 -0.53 0.49
N TYR A 92 -8.34 -1.02 0.23
CA TYR A 92 -7.07 -0.35 0.53
C TYR A 92 -6.23 -0.09 -0.72
N GLY A 93 -6.86 -0.14 -1.90
CA GLY A 93 -6.17 0.03 -3.18
C GLY A 93 -5.58 1.41 -3.43
N SER A 94 -5.89 2.40 -2.57
CA SER A 94 -5.22 3.70 -2.55
C SER A 94 -3.80 3.65 -1.97
N LEU A 95 -3.51 2.70 -1.08
CA LEU A 95 -2.26 2.65 -0.33
C LEU A 95 -1.02 2.51 -1.22
N PRO A 96 -1.04 1.71 -2.31
CA PRO A 96 0.15 1.57 -3.14
C PRO A 96 0.50 2.83 -3.94
N PHE A 97 -0.50 3.64 -4.29
CA PHE A 97 -0.38 4.77 -5.22
C PHE A 97 -0.36 6.14 -4.55
N THR A 98 -0.57 6.21 -3.24
CA THR A 98 -0.54 7.49 -2.51
C THR A 98 0.91 7.86 -2.20
N PRO A 99 1.37 9.08 -2.57
CA PRO A 99 2.74 9.52 -2.29
C PRO A 99 3.12 9.47 -0.82
N CYS A 100 4.39 9.18 -0.60
CA CYS A 100 5.02 9.05 0.71
C CYS A 100 6.20 10.03 0.82
N LEU A 101 6.51 10.44 2.04
CA LEU A 101 7.65 11.30 2.36
C LEU A 101 8.97 10.54 2.23
N LYS A 102 9.00 9.29 2.71
CA LYS A 102 10.22 8.49 2.79
C LYS A 102 9.93 6.99 2.81
N PHE A 103 10.84 6.23 2.23
CA PHE A 103 10.89 4.77 2.32
C PHE A 103 12.11 4.37 3.16
N THR A 104 11.89 3.51 4.15
CA THR A 104 12.95 2.97 4.99
C THR A 104 12.80 1.45 5.06
N GLU A 105 13.89 0.75 4.79
CA GLU A 105 14.00 -0.68 5.05
C GLU A 105 14.61 -0.90 6.43
N ALA A 106 14.01 -1.80 7.20
CA ALA A 106 14.55 -2.28 8.46
C ALA A 106 14.66 -3.80 8.43
N GLU A 107 15.80 -4.31 8.90
CA GLU A 107 16.11 -5.72 9.01
C GLU A 107 16.09 -6.15 10.47
N ASN A 108 15.89 -7.44 10.73
CA ASN A 108 15.86 -8.02 12.09
C ASN A 108 14.84 -7.36 13.03
N VAL A 109 13.73 -6.84 12.48
CA VAL A 109 12.65 -6.27 13.27
C VAL A 109 11.77 -7.38 13.85
N ARG A 110 11.36 -7.21 15.10
CA ARG A 110 10.39 -8.09 15.77
C ARG A 110 9.03 -7.41 15.79
N ILE A 111 7.99 -8.15 15.40
CA ILE A 111 6.61 -7.66 15.40
C ILE A 111 5.83 -8.38 16.50
N LEU A 112 5.32 -7.59 17.44
CA LEU A 112 4.36 -8.02 18.44
C LEU A 112 2.95 -7.80 17.89
N VAL A 113 2.22 -8.90 17.67
CA VAL A 113 0.83 -8.88 17.20
C VAL A 113 -0.07 -9.11 18.39
N ILE A 114 -1.03 -8.21 18.59
CA ILE A 114 -1.96 -8.23 19.72
C ILE A 114 -3.38 -8.09 19.17
N ASN A 115 -4.28 -8.96 19.60
CA ASN A 115 -5.71 -8.75 19.43
C ASN A 115 -6.16 -7.61 20.37
N ASP A 116 -6.55 -6.48 19.83
CA ASP A 116 -6.93 -5.28 20.59
C ASP A 116 -8.16 -5.50 21.50
N LYS A 117 -9.04 -6.44 21.13
CA LYS A 117 -10.24 -6.79 21.90
C LYS A 117 -9.92 -7.73 23.06
N THR A 118 -9.12 -8.77 22.83
CA THR A 118 -8.88 -9.84 23.83
C THR A 118 -7.55 -9.73 24.57
N GLY A 119 -6.56 -9.04 24.01
CA GLY A 119 -5.18 -8.99 24.52
C GLY A 119 -4.34 -10.21 24.20
N GLU A 120 -4.90 -11.20 23.49
CA GLU A 120 -4.15 -12.35 22.99
C GLU A 120 -2.99 -11.88 22.09
N ASN A 121 -1.80 -12.43 22.30
CA ASN A 121 -0.60 -11.96 21.63
C ASN A 121 0.42 -13.09 21.41
N ASN A 122 1.30 -12.88 20.43
CA ASN A 122 2.34 -13.83 20.04
C ASN A 122 3.61 -13.80 20.93
N ALA A 123 3.58 -13.11 22.07
CA ALA A 123 4.73 -12.95 22.97
C ALA A 123 4.43 -13.35 24.42
N HIS A 124 3.31 -14.03 24.68
CA HIS A 124 2.88 -14.48 26.00
C HIS A 124 2.84 -13.37 27.08
N LEU A 125 2.60 -12.13 26.67
CA LEU A 125 2.38 -11.03 27.59
C LEU A 125 1.03 -11.18 28.28
N ASN A 126 0.91 -10.65 29.50
CA ASN A 126 -0.37 -10.55 30.18
C ASN A 126 -1.39 -9.79 29.29
N PRO A 127 -2.58 -10.35 29.01
CA PRO A 127 -3.55 -9.75 28.08
C PRO A 127 -4.00 -8.34 28.46
N ASP A 128 -4.23 -8.05 29.75
CA ASP A 128 -4.67 -6.73 30.21
C ASP A 128 -3.62 -5.64 30.00
N LEU A 129 -2.33 -6.02 30.05
CA LEU A 129 -1.23 -5.12 29.71
C LEU A 129 -1.06 -4.99 28.20
N ALA A 130 -1.16 -6.10 27.46
CA ALA A 130 -0.99 -6.14 26.01
C ALA A 130 -1.99 -5.21 25.29
N LYS A 131 -3.25 -5.19 25.73
CA LYS A 131 -4.29 -4.29 25.18
C LYS A 131 -3.96 -2.81 25.26
N LYS A 132 -3.10 -2.38 26.19
CA LYS A 132 -2.69 -0.97 26.34
C LYS A 132 -1.64 -0.53 25.32
N LEU A 133 -1.10 -1.46 24.53
CA LEU A 133 -0.03 -1.22 23.56
C LEU A 133 -0.54 -1.02 22.12
N VAL A 134 -1.83 -1.29 21.87
CA VAL A 134 -2.46 -1.20 20.55
C VAL A 134 -3.85 -0.60 20.66
N GLY A 135 -4.40 -0.18 19.53
CA GLY A 135 -5.82 0.10 19.38
C GLY A 135 -6.18 0.27 17.91
N ASP A 136 -7.37 0.81 17.67
CA ASP A 136 -7.88 0.98 16.31
C ASP A 136 -6.95 1.89 15.49
N CYS A 137 -6.34 1.31 14.45
CA CYS A 137 -5.36 1.94 13.57
C CYS A 137 -4.17 2.64 14.26
N TRP A 138 -3.78 2.23 15.47
CA TRP A 138 -2.54 2.71 16.11
C TRP A 138 -1.82 1.62 16.91
N CYS A 139 -0.50 1.76 17.02
CA CYS A 139 0.36 0.84 17.75
C CYS A 139 1.55 1.58 18.36
N ARG A 140 2.32 0.88 19.20
CA ARG A 140 3.62 1.34 19.70
C ARG A 140 4.74 0.86 18.77
N ILE A 141 5.80 1.66 18.68
CA ILE A 141 7.03 1.34 17.97
C ILE A 141 8.22 1.59 18.89
N ASP A 142 9.27 0.79 18.74
CA ASP A 142 10.54 1.01 19.44
C ASP A 142 11.13 2.38 19.10
N TYR A 143 11.76 3.03 20.07
CA TYR A 143 12.36 4.35 19.90
C TYR A 143 13.48 4.38 18.86
N THR A 144 14.32 3.34 18.81
CA THR A 144 15.42 3.26 17.84
C THR A 144 14.86 3.11 16.43
N LEU A 145 13.84 2.26 16.26
CA LEU A 145 13.17 2.10 14.97
C LEU A 145 12.43 3.38 14.55
N HIS A 146 11.81 4.07 15.50
CA HIS A 146 11.18 5.38 15.29
C HIS A 146 12.16 6.41 14.73
N GLN A 147 13.35 6.51 15.33
CA GLN A 147 14.40 7.42 14.85
C GLN A 147 14.93 7.01 13.48
N LEU A 148 15.13 5.71 13.24
CA LEU A 148 15.62 5.19 11.96
C LEU A 148 14.72 5.61 10.78
N VAL A 149 13.41 5.55 10.97
CA VAL A 149 12.44 5.93 9.94
C VAL A 149 12.29 7.44 9.77
N GLY A 150 12.90 8.23 10.66
CA GLY A 150 12.89 9.70 10.62
C GLY A 150 11.80 10.34 11.47
N GLY A 151 11.22 9.61 12.43
CA GLY A 151 10.26 10.16 13.36
C GLY A 151 10.93 11.05 14.42
N GLU A 152 10.24 12.13 14.79
CA GLU A 152 10.70 13.06 15.82
C GLU A 152 10.49 12.52 17.25
N LYS A 153 11.40 12.85 18.17
CA LYS A 153 11.33 12.37 19.55
C LYS A 153 10.00 12.76 20.20
N ASN A 154 9.31 11.76 20.79
CA ASN A 154 8.02 11.90 21.47
C ASN A 154 6.85 12.37 20.57
N THR A 155 6.97 12.21 19.25
CA THR A 155 5.94 12.63 18.29
C THR A 155 5.32 11.41 17.60
N PRO A 156 3.99 11.24 17.61
CA PRO A 156 3.35 10.21 16.81
C PRO A 156 3.49 10.53 15.32
N PHE A 157 3.61 9.50 14.48
CA PHE A 157 3.67 9.64 13.04
C PHE A 157 2.84 8.56 12.37
N GLN A 158 2.33 8.86 11.17
CA GLN A 158 1.65 7.87 10.36
C GLN A 158 2.69 7.11 9.53
N PHE A 159 2.47 5.81 9.33
CA PHE A 159 3.27 5.00 8.42
C PHE A 159 2.43 3.90 7.79
N ARG A 160 2.93 3.35 6.69
CA ARG A 160 2.49 2.08 6.11
C ARG A 160 3.58 1.04 6.34
N LEU A 161 3.15 -0.18 6.62
CA LEU A 161 4.02 -1.30 6.90
C LEU A 161 3.80 -2.39 5.87
N TYR A 162 4.87 -2.80 5.20
CA TYR A 162 4.85 -3.95 4.30
C TYR A 162 6.01 -4.88 4.64
N GLN A 163 5.75 -6.18 4.66
CA GLN A 163 6.80 -7.19 4.70
C GLN A 163 6.99 -7.73 3.29
N PHE A 164 8.18 -7.50 2.72
CA PHE A 164 8.52 -7.94 1.37
C PHE A 164 9.90 -8.59 1.41
N SER A 165 10.03 -9.83 0.93
CA SER A 165 11.30 -10.57 0.89
C SER A 165 12.11 -10.53 2.21
N MET A 166 11.44 -10.82 3.34
CA MET A 166 12.01 -10.79 4.70
C MET A 166 12.46 -9.41 5.24
N LYS A 167 12.23 -8.33 4.50
CA LYS A 167 12.49 -6.96 4.96
C LYS A 167 11.19 -6.28 5.39
N LEU A 168 11.30 -5.44 6.40
CA LEU A 168 10.21 -4.58 6.84
C LEU A 168 10.35 -3.20 6.21
N HIS A 169 9.34 -2.79 5.45
CA HIS A 169 9.29 -1.50 4.80
C HIS A 169 8.37 -0.58 5.60
N LEU A 170 8.94 0.48 6.15
CA LEU A 170 8.25 1.55 6.87
C LEU A 170 8.19 2.77 5.96
N ILE A 171 6.97 3.22 5.69
CA ILE A 171 6.71 4.21 4.66
C ILE A 171 5.86 5.32 5.24
N MET A 172 6.42 6.52 5.39
CA MET A 172 5.68 7.65 5.96
C MET A 172 4.82 8.31 4.87
N PRO A 173 3.47 8.35 4.98
CA PRO A 173 2.64 9.13 4.07
C PRO A 173 2.84 10.64 4.30
N ARG A 174 2.40 11.45 3.33
CA ARG A 174 2.37 12.91 3.48
C ARG A 174 1.38 13.37 4.54
#